data_AF-A0A352VVI7-F1
#
_entry.id   AF-A0A352VVI7-F1
#
_cell.length_a   1.000
_cell.length_b   1.000
_cell.length_c   1.000
_cell.angle_alpha   90.00
_cell.angle_beta   90.00
_cell.angle_gamma   90.00
#
_symmetry.space_group_name_H-M   'P 1'
#
loop_
_entity.id
_entity.type
_entity.pdbx_description
1 polymer ?
#
loop_
_entity_poly.entity_id
_entity_poly.type
_entity_poly.pdbx_seq_one_letter_code
_entity_poly.pdbx_strand_id
1 'polypeptide(L)' 'MKKYTDIKTAVIGGSGIYNIEAAEVLDEININTPFGKPSDLITVCSIEGKKIAFLP' A
#
# COMPACT_ATOMS: atom_id res chain seq x y z
N MET A 1 4.14 1.75 16.92
CA MET A 1 3.02 0.76 16.94
C MET A 1 2.80 0.25 15.53
N LYS A 2 2.70 -1.07 15.33
CA LYS A 2 2.52 -1.66 13.99
C LYS A 2 1.05 -1.58 13.58
N LYS A 3 0.64 -0.49 12.93
CA LYS A 3 -0.76 -0.16 12.56
C LYS A 3 -1.37 -1.12 11.52
N TYR A 4 -0.55 -1.81 10.73
CA TYR A 4 -0.96 -2.60 9.56
C TYR A 4 -0.39 -4.03 9.54
N THR A 5 -0.43 -4.74 10.67
CA THR A 5 0.05 -6.14 10.75
C THR A 5 -0.92 -7.16 10.17
N ASP A 6 -2.15 -6.75 9.88
CA ASP A 6 -3.24 -7.60 9.39
C ASP A 6 -3.41 -7.59 7.87
N ILE A 7 -2.61 -6.79 7.14
CA ILE A 7 -2.60 -6.76 5.68
C ILE A 7 -1.94 -8.04 5.15
N LYS A 8 -2.67 -8.80 4.33
CA LYS A 8 -2.21 -10.08 3.74
C LYS A 8 -1.99 -10.02 2.23
N THR A 9 -2.44 -8.95 1.57
CA THR A 9 -2.39 -8.82 0.12
C THR A 9 -1.71 -7.49 -0.24
N ALA A 10 -0.79 -7.54 -1.18
CA ALA A 10 -0.15 -6.37 -1.74
C ALA A 10 -0.10 -6.45 -3.27
N VAL A 11 -0.19 -5.30 -3.93
CA VAL A 11 -0.02 -5.16 -5.38
C VAL A 11 1.23 -4.33 -5.63
N ILE A 12 2.08 -4.81 -6.54
CA ILE A 12 3.30 -4.12 -6.98
C ILE A 12 3.20 -3.96 -8.49
N GLY A 13 3.28 -2.74 -9.00
CA GLY A 13 3.16 -2.47 -10.43
C GLY A 13 2.98 -0.99 -10.73
N GLY A 14 3.26 -0.57 -11.96
CA GLY A 14 3.43 0.86 -12.29
C GLY A 14 2.18 1.75 -12.16
N SER A 15 2.41 3.05 -12.28
CA SER A 15 1.47 4.11 -11.88
C SER A 15 0.09 4.15 -12.55
N GLY A 16 -0.05 3.45 -13.68
CA GLY A 16 -1.30 3.38 -14.46
C GLY A 16 -2.37 2.45 -13.89
N ILE A 17 -2.09 1.72 -12.81
CA ILE A 17 -3.01 0.72 -12.23
C ILE A 17 -3.98 1.36 -11.20
N TYR A 18 -3.90 2.67 -10.90
CA TYR A 18 -4.49 3.23 -9.67
C TYR A 18 -5.86 3.87 -9.77
N ASN A 19 -6.56 3.75 -10.90
CA ASN A 19 -8.00 4.03 -10.89
C ASN A 19 -8.78 2.80 -10.41
N ILE A 20 -8.43 2.29 -9.23
CA ILE A 20 -9.35 1.42 -8.51
C ILE A 20 -10.40 2.35 -7.92
N GLU A 21 -11.44 2.65 -8.70
CA GLU A 21 -12.54 3.56 -8.31
C GLU A 21 -13.19 3.16 -6.97
N ALA A 22 -13.01 1.90 -6.55
CA ALA A 22 -13.50 1.33 -5.29
C ALA A 22 -12.48 1.35 -4.13
N ALA A 23 -11.28 1.93 -4.30
CA ALA A 23 -10.24 1.97 -3.27
C ALA A 23 -10.28 3.26 -2.45
N GLU A 24 -10.49 3.13 -1.15
CA GLU A 24 -10.33 4.23 -0.19
C GLU A 24 -8.91 4.22 0.38
N VAL A 25 -8.15 5.31 0.22
CA VAL A 25 -6.81 5.44 0.79
C VAL A 25 -6.91 5.64 2.30
N LEU A 26 -6.28 4.75 3.06
CA LEU A 26 -6.26 4.75 4.53
C LEU A 26 -4.98 5.36 5.10
N ASP A 27 -3.84 5.23 4.40
CA ASP A 27 -2.54 5.73 4.83
C ASP A 27 -1.50 5.69 3.71
N GLU A 28 -0.42 6.43 3.92
CA GLU A 28 0.81 6.35 3.14
C GLU A 28 2.01 6.13 4.06
N ILE A 29 2.72 5.04 3.85
CA ILE A 29 3.80 4.60 4.72
C ILE A 29 5.13 4.91 4.06
N ASN A 30 5.86 5.86 4.64
CA ASN A 30 7.27 6.11 4.34
C ASN A 30 8.15 5.31 5.29
N ILE A 31 8.82 4.27 4.79
CA ILE A 31 9.63 3.37 5.62
C ILE A 31 11.00 3.10 5.02
N ASN A 32 12.01 2.98 5.89
CA ASN A 32 13.33 2.48 5.52
C ASN A 32 13.41 0.99 5.81
N THR A 33 14.05 0.24 4.92
CA THR A 33 14.44 -1.15 5.15
C THR A 33 15.95 -1.24 5.36
N PRO A 34 16.48 -2.34 5.93
CA PRO A 34 17.92 -2.60 5.94
C PRO A 34 18.58 -2.61 4.55
N PHE A 35 17.78 -2.75 3.49
CA PHE A 35 18.21 -2.75 2.09
C PHE A 35 18.02 -1.39 1.40
N GLY A 36 17.64 -0.35 2.15
CA GLY A 36 17.34 0.99 1.62
C GLY A 36 15.83 1.29 1.59
N LYS A 37 15.48 2.36 0.89
CA LYS A 37 14.08 2.76 0.68
C LYS A 37 13.42 1.91 -0.40
N PRO A 38 12.11 1.63 -0.31
CA PRO A 38 11.34 1.10 -1.44
C PRO A 38 11.37 2.05 -2.66
N SER A 39 10.81 1.60 -3.79
CA SER A 39 10.68 2.43 -5.00
C SER A 39 9.92 3.72 -4.76
N ASP A 40 8.92 3.69 -3.88
CA ASP A 40 8.10 4.83 -3.47
C ASP A 40 7.44 4.59 -2.10
N LEU A 41 6.52 5.47 -1.69
CA LEU A 41 5.63 5.27 -0.55
C LEU A 41 4.77 4.02 -0.72
N ILE A 42 4.53 3.31 0.37
CA ILE A 42 3.57 2.20 0.39
C ILE A 42 2.21 2.78 0.73
N THR A 43 1.28 2.76 -0.21
CA THR A 43 -0.11 3.20 0.03
C THR A 43 -0.92 2.05 0.62
N VAL A 44 -1.64 2.30 1.70
CA VAL A 44 -2.62 1.34 2.24
C VAL A 44 -4.01 1.78 1.82
N CYS A 45 -4.77 0.89 1.20
CA CYS A 45 -6.15 1.14 0.81
C CYS A 45 -7.12 0.10 1.38
N SER A 46 -8.40 0.48 1.44
CA SER A 46 -9.53 -0.40 1.70
C SER A 46 -10.28 -0.63 0.39
N ILE A 47 -10.45 -1.89 -0.02
CA ILE A 47 -11.27 -2.29 -1.16
C ILE A 47 -12.27 -3.32 -0.64
N GLU A 48 -13.57 -3.01 -0.74
CA GLU A 48 -14.65 -3.87 -0.22
C GLU A 48 -14.42 -4.32 1.25
N GLY A 49 -13.91 -3.41 2.09
CA GLY A 49 -13.61 -3.68 3.51
C GLY A 49 -12.33 -4.48 3.77
N LYS A 50 -11.57 -4.85 2.72
CA LYS A 50 -10.27 -5.52 2.85
C LYS A 50 -9.14 -4.52 2.71
N LYS A 51 -8.18 -4.58 3.64
CA LYS A 51 -6.96 -3.78 3.57
C LYS A 51 -5.97 -4.40 2.59
N ILE A 52 -5.47 -3.58 1.67
CA ILE A 52 -4.48 -3.96 0.66
C ILE A 52 -3.35 -2.92 0.69
N ALA A 53 -2.12 -3.39 0.55
CA ALA A 53 -0.96 -2.51 0.37
C ALA A 53 -0.62 -2.36 -1.12
N PHE A 54 -0.15 -1.19 -1.50
CA PHE A 54 0.16 -0.85 -2.86
C PHE A 54 1.56 -0.20 -2.93
N LEU A 55 2.42 -0.66 -3.85
CA LEU A 55 3.75 -0.09 -4.10
C LEU A 55 3.94 0.12 -5.62
N PRO A 56 4.13 1.37 -6.09
CA PRO A 56 4.31 1.69 -7.50
C PRO A 56 5.66 1.26 -8.09
#